data_AF-A0A7H4LPJ9-F1
#
_entry.id   AF-A0A7H4LPJ9-F1
#
_cell.length_a   1.000
_cell.length_b   1.000
_cell.length_c   1.000
_cell.angle_alpha   90.00
_cell.angle_beta   90.00
_cell.angle_gamma   90.00
#
_symmetry.space_group_name_H-M   'P 1'
#
loop_
_entity.id
_entity.type
_entity.pdbx_description
1 polymer ?
#
loop_
_entity_poly.entity_id
_entity_poly.type
_entity_poly.pdbx_seq_one_letter_code
_entity_poly.pdbx_strand_id
1 'polypeptide(L)'
;MRANMATERHASKIYTRAMFKQFGHILYECGSYQVEEIEKGKIYIARHTDAALRERWCRTSYKVTVIEEGEEFDRDCGQFAHMGLLCSHILKVLDFIRVTEIPKKHIVKRWTRDARDVLPKHLMHYHRDNAQENPFSFRHFNMYMQAMELVRMGDSSVVAYEHLILLFKHCAAEMKLFTDVRDGLGLEDRLADNINVANRAQSRGVVHP
;
A
#
# COMPACT_ATOMS: atom_id res chain seq x y z
N MET A 1 21.63 -1.16 -17.23
CA MET A 1 21.19 -2.51 -17.63
C MET A 1 19.82 -2.75 -17.02
N ARG A 2 18.82 -3.16 -17.79
CA ARG A 2 17.52 -3.62 -17.27
C ARG A 2 17.62 -5.14 -17.11
N ALA A 3 17.90 -5.61 -15.91
CA ALA A 3 17.86 -7.04 -15.63
C ALA A 3 16.37 -7.36 -15.42
N ASN A 4 15.70 -7.91 -16.44
CA ASN A 4 14.24 -8.16 -16.51
C ASN A 4 13.72 -9.18 -15.46
N MET A 5 14.09 -8.98 -14.20
CA MET A 5 13.71 -9.75 -13.04
C MET A 5 12.29 -9.35 -12.62
N ALA A 6 11.53 -10.32 -12.15
CA ALA A 6 10.17 -10.09 -11.72
C ALA A 6 10.09 -9.09 -10.54
N THR A 7 11.05 -9.15 -9.62
CA THR A 7 11.19 -8.18 -8.52
C THR A 7 11.48 -6.76 -9.00
N GLU A 8 12.22 -6.55 -10.10
CA GLU A 8 12.42 -5.22 -10.71
C GLU A 8 11.10 -4.67 -11.26
N ARG A 9 10.31 -5.52 -11.95
CA ARG A 9 8.98 -5.12 -12.42
C ARG A 9 8.04 -4.79 -11.27
N HIS A 10 8.08 -5.57 -10.17
CA HIS A 10 7.28 -5.26 -8.98
C HIS A 10 7.71 -3.93 -8.34
N ALA A 11 9.03 -3.72 -8.17
CA ALA A 11 9.60 -2.48 -7.67
C ALA A 11 9.14 -1.25 -8.48
N SER A 12 9.06 -1.36 -9.81
CA SER A 12 8.64 -0.27 -10.70
C SER A 12 7.19 0.20 -10.47
N LYS A 13 6.33 -0.70 -9.97
CA LYS A 13 4.92 -0.40 -9.67
C LYS A 13 4.76 0.29 -8.32
N ILE A 14 5.54 -0.13 -7.34
CA ILE A 14 5.40 0.28 -5.93
C ILE A 14 6.21 1.53 -5.60
N TYR A 15 7.50 1.55 -5.98
CA TYR A 15 8.42 2.57 -5.48
C TYR A 15 8.29 3.90 -6.21
N THR A 16 8.61 4.98 -5.49
CA THR A 16 8.82 6.29 -6.13
C THR A 16 9.94 6.21 -7.17
N ARG A 17 9.96 7.14 -8.13
CA ARG A 17 10.99 7.17 -9.19
C ARG A 17 12.42 7.20 -8.63
N ALA A 18 12.66 7.96 -7.55
CA ALA A 18 13.96 8.05 -6.90
C ALA A 18 14.37 6.71 -6.28
N MET A 19 13.45 6.06 -5.56
CA MET A 19 13.71 4.78 -4.92
C MET A 19 13.85 3.64 -5.92
N PHE A 20 13.08 3.65 -7.03
CA PHE A 20 13.26 2.69 -8.12
C PHE A 20 14.64 2.82 -8.78
N LYS A 21 15.15 4.05 -8.94
CA LYS A 21 16.52 4.26 -9.42
C LYS A 21 17.55 3.63 -8.47
N GLN A 22 17.40 3.85 -7.15
CA GLN A 22 18.28 3.25 -6.15
C GLN A 22 18.19 1.71 -6.16
N PHE A 23 16.98 1.16 -6.29
CA PHE A 23 16.76 -0.27 -6.43
C PHE A 23 17.51 -0.84 -7.65
N GLY A 24 17.51 -0.12 -8.78
CA GLY A 24 18.28 -0.51 -9.97
C GLY A 24 19.79 -0.56 -9.75
N HIS A 25 20.35 0.31 -8.91
CA HIS A 25 21.77 0.24 -8.53
C HIS A 25 22.07 -1.03 -7.72
N ILE A 26 21.23 -1.34 -6.73
CA ILE A 26 21.37 -2.56 -5.92
C ILE A 26 21.20 -3.82 -6.79
N LEU A 27 20.28 -3.78 -7.76
CA LEU A 27 20.06 -4.87 -8.71
C LEU A 27 21.28 -5.11 -9.59
N TYR A 28 21.96 -4.05 -10.02
CA TYR A 28 23.21 -4.16 -10.77
C TYR A 28 24.32 -4.80 -9.92
N GLU A 29 24.49 -4.36 -8.67
CA GLU A 29 25.46 -4.94 -7.72
C GLU A 29 25.18 -6.41 -7.39
N CYS A 30 23.89 -6.79 -7.35
CA CYS A 30 23.46 -8.16 -7.16
C CYS A 30 24.05 -9.11 -8.23
N GLY A 31 24.29 -8.64 -9.46
CA GLY A 31 24.92 -9.41 -10.53
C GLY A 31 26.34 -9.92 -10.21
N SER A 32 27.02 -9.33 -9.22
CA SER A 32 28.35 -9.75 -8.78
C SER A 32 28.34 -10.92 -7.79
N TYR A 33 27.17 -11.48 -7.47
CA TYR A 33 27.03 -12.59 -6.52
C TYR A 33 26.45 -13.84 -7.19
N GLN A 34 26.92 -14.99 -6.72
CA GLN A 34 26.36 -16.31 -6.99
C GLN A 34 25.70 -16.84 -5.72
N VAL A 35 24.69 -17.71 -5.87
CA VAL A 35 23.92 -18.27 -4.75
C VAL A 35 24.14 -19.76 -4.65
N GLU A 36 24.40 -20.22 -3.43
CA GLU A 36 24.41 -21.62 -3.04
C GLU A 36 23.27 -21.88 -2.05
N GLU A 37 22.49 -22.93 -2.30
CA GLU A 37 21.45 -23.40 -1.38
C GLU A 37 22.09 -24.36 -0.38
N ILE A 38 22.00 -24.04 0.91
CA ILE A 38 22.57 -24.86 2.01
C ILE A 38 21.48 -25.70 2.66
N GLU A 39 20.34 -25.09 2.93
CA GLU A 39 19.15 -25.77 3.41
C GLU A 39 17.96 -25.34 2.56
N LYS A 40 17.34 -26.32 1.90
CA LYS A 40 16.31 -26.07 0.91
C LYS A 40 15.19 -25.19 1.48
N GLY A 41 14.92 -24.07 0.82
CA GLY A 41 13.85 -23.16 1.24
C GLY A 41 14.14 -22.34 2.50
N LYS A 42 15.31 -22.48 3.15
CA LYS A 42 15.60 -21.83 4.43
C LYS A 42 16.91 -21.07 4.47
N ILE A 43 18.02 -21.66 4.00
CA ILE A 43 19.35 -21.07 4.15
C ILE A 43 20.07 -21.04 2.82
N TYR A 44 20.54 -19.86 2.44
CA TYR A 44 21.28 -19.62 1.21
C TYR A 44 22.53 -18.80 1.47
N ILE A 45 23.60 -19.05 0.73
CA ILE A 45 24.84 -18.27 0.77
C ILE A 45 24.97 -17.50 -0.54
N ALA A 46 25.05 -16.17 -0.45
CA ALA A 46 25.42 -15.32 -1.57
C ALA A 46 26.94 -15.08 -1.51
N ARG A 47 27.70 -15.61 -2.48
CA ARG A 47 29.15 -15.45 -2.57
C ARG A 47 29.51 -14.56 -3.75
N HIS A 48 30.43 -13.63 -3.55
CA HIS A 48 30.92 -12.77 -4.63
C HIS A 48 31.62 -13.61 -5.70
N THR A 49 31.35 -13.36 -6.98
CA THR A 49 31.92 -14.11 -8.11
C THR A 49 33.46 -14.04 -8.11
N ASP A 50 34.02 -12.86 -7.89
CA ASP A 50 35.47 -12.66 -7.82
C ASP A 50 36.05 -12.85 -6.40
N ALA A 51 35.47 -13.73 -5.58
CA ALA A 51 35.89 -13.93 -4.19
C ALA A 51 37.40 -14.25 -4.07
N ALA A 52 37.98 -14.96 -5.04
CA ALA A 52 39.39 -15.32 -5.06
C ALA A 52 40.35 -14.14 -5.36
N LEU A 53 39.85 -13.08 -5.99
CA LEU A 53 40.62 -11.88 -6.34
C LEU A 53 40.53 -10.80 -5.24
N ARG A 54 39.62 -10.97 -4.28
CA ARG A 54 39.45 -10.02 -3.17
C ARG A 54 40.42 -10.33 -2.02
N GLU A 55 40.80 -9.28 -1.30
CA GLU A 55 41.67 -9.38 -0.13
C GLU A 55 41.06 -10.30 0.94
N ARG A 56 41.89 -11.05 1.67
CA ARG A 56 41.42 -12.08 2.63
C ARG A 56 40.54 -11.53 3.75
N TRP A 57 40.67 -10.26 4.11
CA TRP A 57 39.84 -9.60 5.11
C TRP A 57 38.48 -9.12 4.56
N CYS A 58 38.30 -9.10 3.23
CA CYS A 58 37.00 -8.79 2.65
C CYS A 58 36.03 -9.94 2.90
N ARG A 59 34.88 -9.66 3.51
CA ARG A 59 33.78 -10.61 3.58
C ARG A 59 33.23 -10.86 2.17
N THR A 60 33.45 -12.06 1.65
CA THR A 60 33.06 -12.46 0.29
C THR A 60 31.78 -13.30 0.25
N SER A 61 31.29 -13.77 1.41
CA SER A 61 30.07 -14.57 1.54
C SER A 61 29.11 -14.00 2.58
N TYR A 62 27.82 -14.08 2.25
CA TYR A 62 26.72 -13.57 3.06
C TYR A 62 25.67 -14.66 3.20
N LYS A 63 25.27 -14.99 4.43
CA LYS A 63 24.20 -15.95 4.71
C LYS A 63 22.85 -15.23 4.68
N VAL A 64 21.88 -15.74 3.92
CA VAL A 64 20.45 -15.40 4.04
C VAL A 64 19.76 -16.50 4.79
N THR A 65 18.86 -16.07 5.65
CA THR A 65 17.86 -16.94 6.24
C THR A 65 16.48 -16.50 5.75
N VAL A 66 15.72 -17.45 5.24
CA VAL A 66 14.31 -17.27 4.91
C VAL A 66 13.50 -17.56 6.16
N ILE A 67 12.62 -16.61 6.49
CA ILE A 67 11.78 -16.63 7.70
C ILE A 67 10.32 -16.61 7.24
N GLU A 68 9.43 -17.20 8.04
CA GLU A 68 7.98 -17.22 7.77
C GLU A 68 7.66 -17.68 6.34
N GLU A 69 8.18 -18.84 5.95
CA GLU A 69 7.90 -19.49 4.66
C GLU A 69 8.19 -18.64 3.40
N GLY A 70 9.01 -17.59 3.49
CA GLY A 70 9.36 -16.74 2.35
C GLY A 70 8.82 -15.32 2.43
N GLU A 71 8.12 -14.95 3.49
CA GLU A 71 7.64 -13.59 3.72
C GLU A 71 8.74 -12.64 4.21
N GLU A 72 9.79 -13.19 4.82
CA GLU A 72 10.90 -12.42 5.37
C GLU A 72 12.25 -13.05 5.06
N PHE A 73 13.27 -12.19 4.98
CA PHE A 73 14.62 -12.55 4.55
C PHE A 73 15.57 -11.75 5.43
N ASP A 74 16.31 -12.46 6.26
CA ASP A 74 17.29 -11.85 7.16
C ASP A 74 18.71 -12.02 6.64
N ARG A 75 19.53 -10.99 6.86
CA ARG A 75 20.96 -10.93 6.56
C ARG A 75 21.66 -10.04 7.57
N ASP A 76 22.91 -10.40 7.87
CA ASP A 76 23.82 -9.51 8.60
C ASP A 76 24.30 -8.27 7.82
N CYS A 77 23.78 -7.99 6.61
CA CYS A 77 24.23 -6.85 5.78
C CYS A 77 23.76 -5.49 6.33
N GLY A 78 22.73 -5.46 7.19
CA GLY A 78 22.20 -4.24 7.84
C GLY A 78 21.56 -3.19 6.91
N GLN A 79 21.69 -3.33 5.59
CA GLN A 79 21.25 -2.34 4.61
C GLN A 79 19.75 -2.05 4.67
N PHE A 80 18.93 -3.07 4.97
CA PHE A 80 17.48 -2.87 5.12
C PHE A 80 17.15 -2.02 6.34
N ALA A 81 17.82 -2.24 7.48
CA ALA A 81 17.61 -1.44 8.68
C ALA A 81 17.94 0.04 8.48
N HIS A 82 18.99 0.34 7.71
CA HIS A 82 19.43 1.72 7.46
C HIS A 82 18.67 2.41 6.32
N MET A 83 18.49 1.74 5.19
CA MET A 83 17.95 2.35 3.97
C MET A 83 16.48 1.97 3.72
N GLY A 84 15.96 0.90 4.32
CA GLY A 84 14.63 0.36 4.02
C GLY A 84 14.54 -0.26 2.62
N LEU A 85 15.67 -0.69 2.05
CA LEU A 85 15.76 -1.40 0.78
C LEU A 85 16.52 -2.71 1.00
N LEU A 86 16.08 -3.76 0.30
CA LEU A 86 16.76 -5.05 0.28
C LEU A 86 18.21 -4.90 -0.19
N CYS A 87 19.16 -5.56 0.46
CA CYS A 87 20.54 -5.60 -0.03
C CYS A 87 20.68 -6.46 -1.29
N SER A 88 21.75 -6.22 -2.03
CA SER A 88 22.09 -6.96 -3.26
C SER A 88 22.17 -8.47 -3.02
N HIS A 89 22.58 -8.89 -1.81
CA HIS A 89 22.60 -10.30 -1.43
C HIS A 89 21.20 -10.91 -1.37
N ILE A 90 20.22 -10.23 -0.75
CA ILE A 90 18.84 -10.73 -0.69
C ILE A 90 18.24 -10.75 -2.08
N LEU A 91 18.42 -9.68 -2.87
CA LEU A 91 17.94 -9.63 -4.25
C LEU A 91 18.47 -10.80 -5.08
N LYS A 92 19.74 -11.20 -4.88
CA LYS A 92 20.29 -12.35 -5.60
C LYS A 92 19.64 -13.68 -5.21
N VAL A 93 19.28 -13.86 -3.93
CA VAL A 93 18.54 -15.05 -3.51
C VAL A 93 17.11 -15.02 -4.05
N LEU A 94 16.43 -13.88 -4.02
CA LEU A 94 15.08 -13.74 -4.61
C LEU A 94 15.08 -14.10 -6.11
N ASP A 95 16.13 -13.68 -6.84
CA ASP A 95 16.37 -14.08 -8.23
C ASP A 95 16.51 -15.61 -8.36
N PHE A 96 17.36 -16.20 -7.54
CA PHE A 96 17.66 -17.63 -7.54
C PHE A 96 16.43 -18.50 -7.29
N ILE A 97 15.62 -18.13 -6.30
CA ILE A 97 14.37 -18.84 -5.96
C ILE A 97 13.17 -18.37 -6.79
N ARG A 98 13.39 -17.49 -7.77
CA ARG A 98 12.40 -16.99 -8.74
C ARG A 98 11.18 -16.32 -8.10
N VAL A 99 11.39 -15.58 -7.02
CA VAL A 99 10.33 -14.77 -6.40
C VAL A 99 9.85 -13.72 -7.39
N THR A 100 8.54 -13.65 -7.58
CA THR A 100 7.91 -12.73 -8.53
C THR A 100 7.70 -11.34 -7.96
N GLU A 101 7.52 -11.25 -6.65
CA GLU A 101 7.15 -10.03 -5.93
C GLU A 101 8.01 -9.85 -4.69
N ILE A 102 8.56 -8.63 -4.51
CA ILE A 102 9.18 -8.22 -3.24
C ILE A 102 8.22 -8.53 -2.07
N PRO A 103 8.65 -9.29 -1.05
CA PRO A 103 7.81 -9.61 0.09
C PRO A 103 7.34 -8.34 0.82
N LYS A 104 6.10 -8.33 1.30
CA LYS A 104 5.45 -7.13 1.85
C LYS A 104 6.22 -6.53 3.03
N LYS A 105 6.80 -7.38 3.89
CA LYS A 105 7.62 -6.96 5.04
C LYS A 105 8.88 -6.19 4.64
N HIS A 106 9.35 -6.37 3.40
CA HIS A 106 10.50 -5.66 2.84
C HIS A 106 10.11 -4.42 2.02
N ILE A 107 8.84 -4.00 2.06
CA ILE A 107 8.34 -2.78 1.44
C ILE A 107 8.07 -1.76 2.53
N VAL A 108 8.89 -0.72 2.57
CA VAL A 108 8.69 0.39 3.51
C VAL A 108 7.78 1.45 2.89
N LYS A 109 6.62 1.72 3.51
CA LYS A 109 5.58 2.66 3.01
C LYS A 109 6.12 4.04 2.62
N ARG A 110 7.07 4.61 3.37
CA ARG A 110 7.66 5.94 3.07
C ARG A 110 8.37 6.01 1.71
N TRP A 111 8.76 4.86 1.15
CA TRP A 111 9.46 4.75 -0.13
C TRP A 111 8.54 4.45 -1.31
N THR A 112 7.26 4.16 -1.05
CA THR A 112 6.28 3.83 -2.08
C THR A 112 5.67 5.10 -2.66
N ARG A 113 5.04 4.98 -3.84
CA ARG A 113 4.28 6.07 -4.46
C ARG A 113 3.10 6.54 -3.60
N ASP A 114 2.68 5.69 -2.66
CA ASP A 114 1.58 5.93 -1.73
C ASP A 114 2.08 6.36 -0.36
N ALA A 115 3.31 6.88 -0.25
CA ALA A 115 3.87 7.39 1.00
C ALA A 115 3.04 8.51 1.64
N ARG A 116 2.20 9.21 0.86
CA ARG A 116 1.27 10.26 1.34
C ARG A 116 -0.09 9.71 1.76
N ASP A 117 -0.38 8.44 1.51
CA ASP A 117 -1.59 7.75 1.98
C ASP A 117 -1.39 7.27 3.41
N VAL A 118 -1.12 8.21 4.33
CA VAL A 118 -1.03 7.95 5.77
C VAL A 118 -2.18 8.71 6.41
N LEU A 119 -3.27 7.99 6.68
CA LEU A 119 -4.43 8.58 7.32
C LEU A 119 -4.31 8.50 8.85
N PRO A 120 -4.91 9.45 9.60
CA PRO A 120 -5.11 9.31 11.04
C PRO A 120 -5.83 8.01 11.42
N LYS A 121 -5.59 7.48 12.63
CA LYS A 121 -6.16 6.20 13.11
C LYS A 121 -7.68 6.07 12.88
N HIS A 122 -8.43 7.16 13.10
CA HIS A 122 -9.89 7.18 12.95
C HIS A 122 -10.40 7.22 11.50
N LEU A 123 -9.50 7.33 10.52
CA LEU A 123 -9.79 7.33 9.08
C LEU A 123 -9.17 6.11 8.37
N MET A 124 -8.60 5.15 9.11
CA MET A 124 -7.91 4.01 8.51
C MET A 124 -8.82 3.13 7.64
N HIS A 125 -10.13 3.13 7.87
CA HIS A 125 -11.09 2.43 7.01
C HIS A 125 -11.23 3.05 5.61
N TYR A 126 -10.77 4.29 5.41
CA TYR A 126 -10.67 4.94 4.10
C TYR A 126 -9.29 4.79 3.45
N HIS A 127 -8.35 4.12 4.11
CA HIS A 127 -7.03 3.87 3.56
C HIS A 127 -7.16 3.03 2.28
N ARG A 128 -6.36 3.35 1.25
CA ARG A 128 -6.49 2.70 -0.06
C ARG A 128 -6.37 1.18 0.02
N ASP A 129 -5.48 0.69 0.89
CA ASP A 129 -5.26 -0.75 1.07
C ASP A 129 -6.47 -1.45 1.72
N ASN A 130 -7.35 -0.71 2.42
CA ASN A 130 -8.57 -1.21 3.07
C ASN A 130 -9.84 -0.95 2.22
N ALA A 131 -9.79 0.02 1.29
CA ALA A 131 -10.93 0.42 0.47
C ALA A 131 -11.39 -0.66 -0.51
N GLN A 132 -10.54 -1.64 -0.82
CA GLN A 132 -10.90 -2.79 -1.68
C GLN A 132 -11.80 -3.81 -0.96
N GLU A 133 -11.80 -3.83 0.38
CA GLU A 133 -12.59 -4.79 1.18
C GLU A 133 -13.99 -4.26 1.54
N ASN A 134 -14.27 -2.97 1.27
CA ASN A 134 -15.53 -2.34 1.67
C ASN A 134 -16.21 -1.64 0.47
N PRO A 135 -17.29 -2.21 -0.09
CA PRO A 135 -18.07 -1.53 -1.12
C PRO A 135 -18.63 -0.22 -0.56
N PHE A 136 -18.14 0.91 -1.10
CA PHE A 136 -18.68 2.20 -0.70
C PHE A 136 -20.18 2.28 -1.04
N SER A 137 -21.01 2.55 -0.04
CA SER A 137 -22.44 2.82 -0.28
C SER A 137 -22.62 3.99 -1.26
N PHE A 138 -23.75 4.04 -1.97
CA PHE A 138 -24.08 5.16 -2.86
C PHE A 138 -23.98 6.53 -2.16
N ARG A 139 -24.39 6.61 -0.88
CA ARG A 139 -24.25 7.82 -0.06
C ARG A 139 -22.79 8.24 0.07
N HIS A 140 -21.91 7.28 0.38
CA HIS A 140 -20.48 7.54 0.49
C HIS A 140 -19.89 8.03 -0.84
N PHE A 141 -20.20 7.33 -1.94
CA PHE A 141 -19.73 7.73 -3.27
C PHE A 141 -20.17 9.16 -3.62
N ASN A 142 -21.45 9.50 -3.43
CA ASN A 142 -21.94 10.85 -3.71
C ASN A 142 -21.26 11.92 -2.85
N MET A 143 -21.14 11.70 -1.53
CA MET A 143 -20.44 12.63 -0.63
C MET A 143 -18.96 12.80 -1.03
N TYR A 144 -18.29 11.72 -1.40
CA TYR A 144 -16.90 11.75 -1.84
C TYR A 144 -16.73 12.55 -3.13
N MET A 145 -17.62 12.36 -4.12
CA MET A 145 -17.60 13.14 -5.37
C MET A 145 -17.78 14.64 -5.12
N GLN A 146 -18.70 15.04 -4.23
CA GLN A 146 -18.89 16.45 -3.86
C GLN A 146 -17.64 17.02 -3.17
N ALA A 147 -17.05 16.27 -2.24
CA ALA A 147 -15.82 16.69 -1.56
C ALA A 147 -14.64 16.86 -2.54
N MET A 148 -14.48 15.95 -3.50
CA MET A 148 -13.43 16.04 -4.52
C MET A 148 -13.59 17.28 -5.41
N GLU A 149 -14.81 17.64 -5.80
CA GLU A 149 -15.05 18.83 -6.62
C GLU A 149 -14.68 20.11 -5.85
N LEU A 150 -14.98 20.17 -4.55
CA LEU A 150 -14.53 21.27 -3.69
C LEU A 150 -13.00 21.33 -3.59
N VAL A 151 -12.32 20.19 -3.38
CA VAL A 151 -10.85 20.13 -3.37
C VAL A 151 -10.26 20.63 -4.69
N ARG A 152 -10.83 20.20 -5.82
CA ARG A 152 -10.42 20.68 -7.16
C ARG A 152 -10.52 22.20 -7.29
N MET A 153 -11.56 22.83 -6.71
CA MET A 153 -11.69 24.28 -6.65
C MET A 153 -10.65 24.92 -5.70
N GLY A 154 -10.39 24.30 -4.55
CA GLY A 154 -9.40 24.75 -3.57
C GLY A 154 -7.96 24.75 -4.10
N ASP A 155 -7.62 23.77 -4.94
CA ASP A 155 -6.29 23.64 -5.56
C ASP A 155 -5.97 24.74 -6.59
N SER A 156 -6.93 25.59 -6.95
CA SER A 156 -6.77 26.64 -7.97
C SER A 156 -5.82 27.77 -7.55
N SER A 157 -5.67 28.04 -6.25
CA SER A 157 -4.77 29.08 -5.73
C SER A 157 -4.54 28.91 -4.23
N VAL A 158 -3.50 29.55 -3.68
CA VAL A 158 -3.23 29.58 -2.23
C VAL A 158 -4.42 30.18 -1.46
N VAL A 159 -5.04 31.23 -1.99
CA VAL A 159 -6.20 31.89 -1.37
C VAL A 159 -7.42 30.96 -1.34
N ALA A 160 -7.68 30.24 -2.44
CA ALA A 160 -8.77 29.26 -2.50
C ALA A 160 -8.53 28.09 -1.54
N TYR A 161 -7.29 27.61 -1.43
CA TYR A 161 -6.89 26.59 -0.47
C TYR A 161 -7.14 27.05 0.97
N GLU A 162 -6.64 28.21 1.37
CA GLU A 162 -6.80 28.74 2.73
C GLU A 162 -8.27 28.92 3.09
N HIS A 163 -9.07 29.43 2.16
CA HIS A 163 -10.51 29.59 2.35
C HIS A 163 -11.23 28.24 2.50
N LEU A 164 -10.92 27.26 1.65
CA LEU A 164 -11.54 25.94 1.70
C LEU A 164 -11.19 25.19 3.00
N ILE A 165 -9.97 25.33 3.50
CA ILE A 165 -9.57 24.76 4.80
C ILE A 165 -10.42 25.32 5.95
N LEU A 166 -10.76 26.62 5.93
CA LEU A 166 -11.65 27.22 6.93
C LEU A 166 -13.07 26.66 6.83
N LEU A 167 -13.60 26.53 5.61
CA LEU A 167 -14.92 25.92 5.37
C LEU A 167 -14.97 24.47 5.85
N PHE A 168 -13.96 23.66 5.55
CA PHE A 168 -13.89 22.28 6.04
C PHE A 168 -13.88 22.19 7.57
N LYS A 169 -13.17 23.09 8.25
CA LYS A 169 -13.19 23.15 9.73
C LYS A 169 -14.58 23.50 10.26
N HIS A 170 -15.27 24.46 9.63
CA HIS A 170 -16.62 24.85 9.99
C HIS A 170 -17.61 23.68 9.79
N CYS A 171 -17.61 23.06 8.61
CA CYS A 171 -18.46 21.90 8.32
C CYS A 171 -18.18 20.72 9.27
N ALA A 172 -16.92 20.46 9.62
CA ALA A 172 -16.58 19.41 10.57
C ALA A 172 -17.14 19.69 11.98
N ALA A 173 -17.09 20.95 12.44
CA ALA A 173 -17.66 21.35 13.72
C ALA A 173 -19.20 21.21 13.73
N GLU A 174 -19.86 21.60 12.64
CA GLU A 174 -21.30 21.44 12.47
C GLU A 174 -21.73 19.98 12.40
N MET A 175 -21.04 19.17 11.58
CA MET A 175 -21.33 17.74 11.41
C MET A 175 -21.17 16.94 12.69
N LYS A 176 -20.28 17.35 13.60
CA LYS A 176 -20.07 16.68 14.88
C LYS A 176 -21.38 16.50 15.67
N LEU A 177 -22.27 17.51 15.62
CA LEU A 177 -23.58 17.49 16.28
C LEU A 177 -24.50 16.37 15.76
N PHE A 178 -24.26 15.90 14.53
CA PHE A 178 -25.06 14.86 13.87
C PHE A 178 -24.41 13.47 13.96
N THR A 179 -23.20 13.35 14.51
CA THR A 179 -22.48 12.07 14.63
C THR A 179 -22.70 11.32 15.94
N ASP A 180 -23.40 11.94 16.91
CA ASP A 180 -23.64 11.37 18.24
C ASP A 180 -24.76 10.31 18.25
N VAL A 181 -25.65 10.30 17.25
CA VAL A 181 -26.72 9.31 17.08
C VAL A 181 -26.43 8.47 15.84
N ARG A 182 -26.04 7.21 16.03
CA ARG A 182 -26.02 6.21 14.96
C ARG A 182 -27.40 5.54 14.91
N ASP A 183 -28.13 5.74 13.82
CA ASP A 183 -29.46 5.16 13.62
C ASP A 183 -29.43 3.64 13.36
N GLY A 184 -28.23 3.07 13.14
CA GLY A 184 -28.04 1.63 12.93
C GLY A 184 -28.70 1.10 11.65
N LEU A 185 -29.26 1.98 10.82
CA LEU A 185 -30.00 1.65 9.61
C LEU A 185 -29.15 1.99 8.39
N GLY A 186 -28.88 1.00 7.55
CA GLY A 186 -28.29 1.20 6.24
C GLY A 186 -29.21 2.02 5.34
N LEU A 187 -28.66 2.61 4.27
CA LEU A 187 -29.47 3.25 3.22
C LEU A 187 -30.49 2.25 2.64
N GLU A 188 -30.12 0.98 2.54
CA GLU A 188 -30.96 -0.11 2.02
C GLU A 188 -32.19 -0.36 2.90
N ASP A 189 -32.03 -0.34 4.23
CA ASP A 189 -33.13 -0.48 5.20
C ASP A 189 -34.15 0.66 5.06
N ARG A 190 -33.66 1.89 4.82
CA ARG A 190 -34.52 3.09 4.68
C ARG A 190 -35.20 3.16 3.30
N LEU A 191 -34.58 2.60 2.25
CA LEU A 191 -35.21 2.46 0.93
C LEU A 191 -36.29 1.36 0.94
N ALA A 192 -36.04 0.24 1.63
CA ALA A 192 -37.01 -0.84 1.80
C ALA A 192 -38.27 -0.38 2.57
N ASP A 193 -38.09 0.42 3.62
CA ASP A 193 -39.22 0.99 4.37
C ASP A 193 -40.04 1.98 3.53
N ASN A 194 -39.40 2.83 2.72
CA ASN A 194 -40.13 3.76 1.84
C ASN A 194 -40.92 3.04 0.75
N ILE A 195 -40.39 1.94 0.21
CA ILE A 195 -41.10 1.09 -0.77
C ILE A 195 -42.28 0.36 -0.10
N ASN A 196 -42.09 -0.15 1.11
CA ASN A 196 -43.17 -0.81 1.88
C ASN A 196 -44.29 0.15 2.30
N VAL A 197 -43.96 1.40 2.64
CA VAL A 197 -44.94 2.45 2.93
C VAL A 197 -45.72 2.87 1.67
N ALA A 198 -45.04 3.01 0.53
CA ALA A 198 -45.69 3.31 -0.76
C ALA A 198 -46.65 2.18 -1.20
N ASN A 199 -46.25 0.92 -1.02
CA ASN A 199 -47.06 -0.26 -1.35
C ASN A 199 -48.26 -0.43 -0.41
N ARG A 200 -48.12 -0.10 0.89
CA ARG A 200 -49.24 -0.10 1.86
C ARG A 200 -50.24 1.03 1.62
N ALA A 201 -49.80 2.15 1.05
CA ALA A 201 -50.70 3.25 0.67
C ALA A 201 -51.54 2.89 -0.57
N GLN A 202 -50.98 2.15 -1.53
CA GLN A 202 -51.71 1.67 -2.72
C GLN A 202 -52.70 0.55 -2.41
N SER A 203 -52.40 -0.36 -1.48
CA SER A 203 -53.29 -1.48 -1.14
C SER A 203 -54.52 -1.09 -0.31
N ARG A 204 -54.53 0.11 0.31
CA ARG A 204 -55.68 0.64 1.06
C ARG A 204 -56.68 1.43 0.19
N GLY A 205 -56.39 1.61 -1.10
CA GLY A 205 -57.22 2.39 -2.04
C GLY A 205 -58.25 1.58 -2.82
N VAL A 206 -58.30 0.24 -2.69
CA VAL A 206 -59.25 -0.60 -3.43
C VAL A 206 -60.30 -1.16 -2.48
N VAL A 207 -61.31 -0.35 -2.18
CA VAL A 207 -62.60 -0.82 -1.66
C VAL A 207 -63.54 -0.90 -2.86
N HIS A 208 -63.77 -2.11 -3.39
CA HIS A 208 -64.80 -2.32 -4.39
C HIS A 208 -66.20 -2.37 -3.71
N PRO A 209 -67.24 -1.79 -4.36
CA PRO A 209 -68.61 -1.83 -3.86
C PRO A 209 -69.25 -3.22 -3.92
#